data_AF-A0A2C9JPG7-F1
#
_entry.id   AF-A0A2C9JPG7-F1
#
_cell.length_a   1.000
_cell.length_b   1.000
_cell.length_c   1.000
_cell.angle_alpha   90.00
_cell.angle_beta   90.00
_cell.angle_gamma   90.00
#
_symmetry.space_group_name_H-M   'P 1'
#
loop_
_entity.id
_entity.type
_entity.pdbx_description
1 polymer ?
#
loop_
_entity_poly.entity_id
_entity_poly.type
_entity_poly.pdbx_seq_one_letter_code
_entity_poly.pdbx_strand_id
1 'polypeptide(L)'
;MAAFKQMDNANAPAGGAKAKPNLARSPSAIKQVLLDWTKAMTRGYPGVEITNFSSSWNNGLAFCALIHHFFPNAFDFNSLEASKRRYNFTLAFDTAE
;
A
#
# COMPACT_ATOMS: atom_id res chain seq x y z
N MET A 1 -11.54 29.04 -33.40
CA MET A 1 -10.40 29.45 -32.57
C MET A 1 -10.91 29.71 -31.17
N ALA A 2 -10.77 28.76 -30.25
CA ALA A 2 -11.33 28.85 -28.91
C ALA A 2 -10.35 29.60 -28.00
N ALA A 3 -10.79 30.77 -27.52
CA ALA A 3 -10.06 31.56 -26.53
C ALA A 3 -10.17 30.89 -25.16
N PHE A 4 -9.00 30.57 -24.62
CA PHE A 4 -8.75 30.11 -23.27
C PHE A 4 -9.11 31.23 -22.28
N LYS A 5 -10.21 31.09 -21.53
CA LYS A 5 -10.50 31.97 -20.38
C LYS A 5 -10.66 31.15 -19.11
N GLN A 6 -9.57 31.20 -18.38
CA GLN A 6 -9.32 30.90 -16.98
C GLN A 6 -10.49 31.32 -16.05
N MET A 7 -10.86 30.41 -15.15
CA MET A 7 -11.43 30.79 -13.86
C MET A 7 -10.96 29.78 -12.82
N ASP A 8 -9.88 30.16 -12.13
CA ASP A 8 -9.32 29.46 -10.98
C ASP A 8 -10.29 29.57 -9.80
N ASN A 9 -10.68 28.41 -9.26
CA ASN A 9 -11.50 28.26 -8.05
C ASN A 9 -10.61 28.47 -6.81
N ALA A 10 -10.87 29.53 -6.04
CA ALA A 10 -10.20 29.80 -4.78
C ALA A 10 -11.06 29.34 -3.60
N ASN A 11 -10.65 28.24 -2.96
CA ASN A 11 -10.64 28.11 -1.49
C ASN A 11 -9.68 26.98 -1.09
N ALA A 12 -8.51 27.33 -0.53
CA ALA A 12 -7.47 26.39 -0.12
C ALA A 12 -7.59 26.08 1.38
N PRO A 13 -7.43 24.82 1.83
CA PRO A 13 -6.82 24.57 3.12
C PRO A 13 -5.30 24.62 2.95
N ALA A 14 -4.65 25.48 3.73
CA ALA A 14 -3.19 25.53 3.85
C ALA A 14 -2.67 24.18 4.35
N GLY A 15 -1.84 23.52 3.55
CA GLY A 15 -1.25 22.23 3.92
C GLY A 15 -0.36 21.64 2.83
N GLY A 16 0.88 22.12 2.74
CA GLY A 16 2.04 21.44 2.14
C GLY A 16 1.82 20.72 0.81
N ALA A 17 1.94 21.45 -0.31
CA ALA A 17 2.06 20.83 -1.63
C ALA A 17 3.32 19.94 -1.71
N LYS A 18 3.16 18.63 -1.56
CA LYS A 18 4.14 17.67 -2.09
C LYS A 18 3.93 17.61 -3.59
N ALA A 19 4.84 18.24 -4.33
CA ALA A 19 4.90 18.21 -5.78
C ALA A 19 4.69 16.78 -6.30
N LYS A 20 3.80 16.60 -7.29
CA LYS A 20 3.65 15.33 -8.00
C LYS A 20 4.99 15.07 -8.70
N PRO A 21 5.79 14.07 -8.31
CA PRO A 21 7.05 13.84 -8.99
C PRO A 21 6.73 13.37 -10.41
N ASN A 22 7.34 14.03 -11.39
CA ASN A 22 7.46 13.50 -12.73
C ASN A 22 8.13 12.12 -12.57
N LEU A 23 7.36 11.05 -12.72
CA LEU A 23 7.84 9.69 -12.47
C LEU A 23 8.85 9.39 -13.59
N ALA A 24 10.11 9.76 -13.37
CA ALA A 24 11.21 9.29 -14.16
C ALA A 24 11.04 7.77 -14.25
N ARG A 25 10.99 7.23 -15.48
CA ARG A 25 10.78 5.80 -15.76
C ARG A 25 11.99 4.96 -15.34
N SER A 26 12.52 5.18 -14.13
CA SER A 26 13.57 4.38 -13.55
C SER A 26 12.95 3.27 -12.70
N PRO A 27 13.50 2.06 -12.74
CA PRO A 27 13.04 0.96 -11.89
C PRO A 27 13.02 1.33 -10.39
N SER A 28 13.98 2.14 -9.95
CA SER A 28 14.08 2.61 -8.56
C SER A 28 12.90 3.52 -8.16
N ALA A 29 12.47 4.42 -9.05
CA ALA A 29 11.31 5.27 -8.79
C ALA A 29 10.00 4.45 -8.74
N ILE A 30 9.84 3.50 -9.65
CA ILE A 30 8.68 2.59 -9.66
C ILE A 30 8.66 1.74 -8.38
N LYS A 31 9.81 1.20 -7.96
CA LYS A 31 9.94 0.45 -6.72
C LYS A 31 9.54 1.29 -5.51
N GLN A 32 9.94 2.56 -5.46
CA GLN A 32 9.58 3.46 -4.37
C GLN A 32 8.07 3.73 -4.34
N VAL A 33 7.46 4.00 -5.50
CA VAL A 33 5.99 4.21 -5.59
C VAL A 33 5.23 2.98 -5.13
N LEU A 34 5.64 1.79 -5.54
CA LEU A 34 5.00 0.55 -5.10
C LEU A 34 5.19 0.33 -3.59
N LEU A 35 6.37 0.65 -3.06
CA LEU A 35 6.62 0.52 -1.63
C LEU A 35 5.72 1.46 -0.82
N ASP A 36 5.59 2.71 -1.26
CA ASP A 36 4.73 3.70 -0.62
C ASP A 36 3.25 3.31 -0.70
N TRP A 37 2.83 2.72 -1.82
CA TRP A 37 1.48 2.18 -1.98
C TRP A 37 1.21 1.03 -1.01
N THR A 38 2.10 0.04 -0.92
CA THR A 38 1.92 -1.09 0.02
C THR A 38 1.85 -0.61 1.47
N LYS A 39 2.71 0.34 1.88
CA LYS A 39 2.65 0.99 3.20
C LYS A 39 1.32 1.70 3.46
N ALA A 40 0.74 2.34 2.45
CA ALA A 40 -0.54 3.02 2.58
C ALA A 40 -1.69 2.02 2.80
N MET A 41 -1.69 0.91 2.06
CA MET A 41 -2.74 -0.11 2.14
C MET A 41 -2.70 -0.89 3.45
N THR A 42 -1.50 -1.17 3.98
CA THR A 42 -1.34 -1.93 5.23
C THR A 42 -1.23 -1.05 6.47
N ARG A 43 -1.58 0.25 6.38
CA ARG A 43 -1.54 1.14 7.54
C ARG A 43 -2.55 0.69 8.60
N GLY A 44 -2.09 0.55 9.84
CA GLY A 44 -2.93 0.17 10.98
C GLY A 44 -3.03 -1.34 11.23
N TYR A 45 -2.42 -2.17 10.38
CA TYR A 45 -2.34 -3.61 10.63
C TYR A 45 -1.26 -3.93 11.68
N PRO A 46 -1.61 -4.58 12.80
CA PRO A 46 -0.65 -4.89 13.85
C PRO A 46 0.42 -5.87 13.34
N GLY A 47 1.68 -5.62 13.72
CA GLY A 47 2.80 -6.48 13.32
C GLY A 47 3.21 -6.37 11.84
N VAL A 48 2.67 -5.40 11.10
CA VAL A 48 3.03 -5.17 9.68
C VAL A 48 3.73 -3.82 9.52
N GLU A 49 5.03 -3.88 9.22
CA GLU A 49 5.83 -2.73 8.82
C GLU A 49 6.58 -3.04 7.52
N ILE A 50 6.13 -2.43 6.42
CA ILE A 50 6.72 -2.64 5.10
C ILE A 50 7.78 -1.57 4.84
N THR A 51 9.05 -1.95 4.88
CA THR A 51 10.19 -1.06 4.59
C THR A 51 10.95 -1.48 3.33
N ASN A 52 10.72 -2.70 2.84
CA ASN A 52 11.36 -3.27 1.67
C ASN A 52 10.49 -4.37 1.03
N PHE A 53 10.96 -4.98 -0.07
CA PHE A 53 10.31 -6.11 -0.75
C PHE A 53 10.98 -7.46 -0.44
N SER A 54 11.61 -7.59 0.73
CA SER A 54 12.28 -8.82 1.16
C SER A 54 11.88 -9.19 2.59
N SER A 55 12.62 -8.73 3.60
CA SER A 55 12.41 -9.11 5.00
C SER A 55 11.05 -8.70 5.54
N SER A 56 10.49 -7.57 5.10
CA SER A 56 9.14 -7.12 5.51
C SER A 56 8.01 -8.08 5.08
N TRP A 57 8.28 -8.96 4.11
CA TRP A 57 7.30 -9.90 3.56
C TRP A 57 7.53 -11.33 4.03
N ASN A 58 8.63 -11.58 4.74
CA ASN A 58 9.12 -12.94 4.94
C ASN A 58 8.25 -13.77 5.88
N ASN A 59 7.38 -13.16 6.69
CA ASN A 59 6.52 -13.85 7.67
C ASN A 59 5.07 -14.01 7.19
N GLY A 60 4.75 -13.54 5.98
CA GLY A 60 3.43 -13.64 5.37
C GLY A 60 2.41 -12.58 5.82
N LEU A 61 2.62 -11.86 6.92
CA LEU A 61 1.63 -10.90 7.44
C LEU A 61 1.38 -9.72 6.48
N ALA A 62 2.41 -9.27 5.75
CA ALA A 62 2.25 -8.21 4.75
C ALA A 62 1.30 -8.62 3.61
N PHE A 63 1.34 -9.90 3.18
CA PHE A 63 0.40 -10.43 2.19
C PHE A 63 -1.02 -10.52 2.76
N CYS A 64 -1.16 -11.09 3.96
CA CYS A 64 -2.46 -11.18 4.63
C CYS A 64 -3.10 -9.79 4.83
N ALA A 65 -2.32 -8.78 5.24
CA ALA A 65 -2.82 -7.42 5.44
C ALA A 65 -3.29 -6.78 4.14
N LEU A 66 -2.56 -6.99 3.05
CA LEU A 66 -2.92 -6.44 1.74
C LEU A 66 -4.21 -7.07 1.20
N ILE A 67 -4.38 -8.38 1.35
CA ILE A 67 -5.61 -9.08 0.94
C ILE A 67 -6.78 -8.62 1.82
N HIS A 68 -6.60 -8.60 3.14
CA HIS A 68 -7.63 -8.17 4.09
C HIS A 68 -8.04 -6.70 3.88
N HIS A 69 -7.14 -5.84 3.38
CA HIS A 69 -7.48 -4.47 3.01
C HIS A 69 -8.58 -4.41 1.93
N PHE A 70 -8.52 -5.27 0.91
CA PHE A 70 -9.51 -5.32 -0.16
C PHE A 70 -10.70 -6.23 0.18
N PHE A 71 -10.47 -7.26 0.99
CA PHE A 71 -11.46 -8.26 1.38
C PHE A 71 -11.46 -8.47 2.90
N PRO A 72 -12.00 -7.50 3.69
CA PRO A 72 -11.93 -7.55 5.15
C PRO A 72 -12.71 -8.71 5.78
N ASN A 73 -13.56 -9.39 5.00
CA ASN A 73 -14.34 -10.53 5.47
C ASN A 73 -13.72 -11.89 5.08
N ALA A 74 -12.55 -11.91 4.44
CA ALA A 74 -11.95 -13.16 3.97
C ALA A 74 -11.42 -14.04 5.12
N PHE A 75 -10.87 -13.42 6.17
CA PHE A 75 -10.36 -14.08 7.37
C PHE A 75 -10.16 -13.04 8.50
N ASP A 76 -10.03 -13.49 9.75
CA ASP A 76 -9.69 -12.61 10.87
C ASP A 76 -8.19 -12.33 10.93
N PHE A 77 -7.77 -11.15 10.48
CA PHE A 77 -6.36 -10.75 10.53
C PHE A 77 -5.81 -10.68 11.97
N ASN A 78 -6.61 -10.27 12.96
CA ASN A 78 -6.11 -10.07 14.33
C ASN A 78 -5.75 -11.38 15.03
N SER A 79 -6.21 -12.51 14.49
CA SER A 79 -5.85 -13.85 14.95
C SER A 79 -4.48 -14.33 14.46
N LEU A 80 -3.85 -13.61 13.51
CA LEU A 80 -2.60 -14.02 12.87
C LEU A 80 -1.37 -13.69 13.73
N GLU A 81 -0.36 -14.55 13.64
CA GLU A 81 0.91 -14.39 14.35
C GLU A 81 2.09 -14.43 13.38
N ALA A 82 3.10 -13.56 13.58
CA ALA A 82 4.30 -13.52 12.75
C ALA A 82 5.14 -14.82 12.80
N SER A 83 5.02 -15.60 13.89
CA SER A 83 5.68 -16.89 14.08
C SER A 83 5.14 -17.97 13.13
N LYS A 84 3.87 -17.88 12.73
CA LYS A 84 3.15 -18.88 11.92
C LYS A 84 3.34 -18.63 10.42
N ARG A 85 4.59 -18.42 9.99
CA ARG A 85 4.97 -18.07 8.61
C ARG A 85 4.27 -18.91 7.54
N ARG A 86 4.37 -20.25 7.66
CA ARG A 86 3.82 -21.17 6.65
C ARG A 86 2.31 -21.02 6.52
N TYR A 87 1.61 -20.93 7.65
CA TYR A 87 0.17 -20.72 7.70
C TYR A 87 -0.22 -19.38 7.05
N ASN A 88 0.47 -18.29 7.40
CA ASN A 88 0.19 -16.96 6.83
C ASN A 88 0.34 -16.96 5.29
N PHE A 89 1.37 -17.59 4.76
CA PHE A 89 1.54 -17.71 3.31
C PHE A 89 0.43 -18.54 2.66
N THR A 90 0.14 -19.73 3.20
CA THR A 90 -0.93 -20.58 2.67
C THR A 90 -2.26 -19.84 2.67
N LEU A 91 -2.65 -19.25 3.81
CA LEU A 91 -3.89 -18.48 3.91
C LEU A 91 -3.94 -17.35 2.89
N ALA A 92 -2.86 -16.58 2.75
CA ALA A 92 -2.82 -15.46 1.80
C ALA A 92 -2.98 -15.94 0.35
N PHE A 93 -2.25 -16.97 -0.07
CA PHE A 93 -2.33 -17.46 -1.45
C PHE A 93 -3.66 -18.15 -1.75
N ASP A 94 -4.15 -18.99 -0.84
CA ASP A 94 -5.43 -19.69 -1.01
C ASP A 94 -6.62 -18.72 -1.05
N THR A 95 -6.52 -17.57 -0.37
CA THR A 95 -7.55 -16.53 -0.41
C THR A 95 -7.48 -15.68 -1.69
N ALA A 96 -6.30 -15.60 -2.32
CA ALA A 96 -6.06 -14.74 -3.47
C ALA A 96 -6.32 -15.43 -4.83
N GLU A 97 -6.42 -16.77 -4.85
CA GLU A 97 -6.81 -17.57 -6.02
C GLU A 97 -8.32 -17.47 -6.29
#